data_AF-A0A7J6S7W3-F1
#
_entry.id   AF-A0A7J6S7W3-F1
#
_cell.length_a   1.000
_cell.length_b   1.000
_cell.length_c   1.000
_cell.angle_alpha   90.00
_cell.angle_beta   90.00
_cell.angle_gamma   90.00
#
_symmetry.space_group_name_H-M   'P 1'
#
loop_
_entity.id
_entity.type
_entity.pdbx_description
1 polymer ?
#
loop_
_entity_poly.entity_id
_entity_poly.type
_entity_poly.pdbx_seq_one_letter_code
_entity_poly.pdbx_strand_id
1 'polypeptide(L)'
;NGEVSDFQIFKGDHETAYRQVATHPDHARFQLICIAGPDGRPAIFRHRALSFGASSSVTSYCRVSQCIVHLLRILFGVAAMSFIDDYWAIERGASAGSAFDCWIFLNEIIGFREKIAKRGPPGRDIALLGLEVKLRQDVLTL
;
A
#
# COMPACT_ATOMS: atom_id res chain seq x y z
N ASN A 1 2.44 -38.49 -4.02
CA ASN A 1 3.48 -37.46 -4.28
C ASN A 1 2.78 -36.22 -4.82
N GLY A 2 2.26 -35.37 -3.92
CA GLY A 2 1.56 -34.14 -4.34
C GLY A 2 2.56 -33.13 -4.85
N GLU A 3 2.35 -32.63 -6.07
CA GLU A 3 3.16 -31.56 -6.65
C GLU A 3 3.15 -30.34 -5.75
N VAL A 4 4.28 -29.65 -5.60
CA VAL A 4 4.33 -28.50 -4.71
C VAL A 4 3.71 -27.30 -5.42
N SER A 5 2.72 -26.63 -4.80
CA SER A 5 2.07 -25.44 -5.37
C SER A 5 3.13 -24.43 -5.84
N ASP A 6 3.05 -24.04 -7.11
CA ASP A 6 3.95 -23.09 -7.74
C ASP A 6 3.58 -21.64 -7.42
N PHE A 7 2.52 -21.38 -6.66
CA PHE A 7 2.16 -20.01 -6.30
C PHE A 7 3.12 -19.42 -5.25
N GLN A 8 3.41 -18.14 -5.44
CA GLN A 8 4.16 -17.30 -4.52
C GLN A 8 3.37 -16.02 -4.25
N ILE A 9 3.55 -15.47 -3.06
CA ILE A 9 2.99 -14.21 -2.62
C ILE A 9 4.12 -13.24 -2.29
N PHE A 10 3.95 -11.98 -2.67
CA PHE A 10 4.80 -10.88 -2.22
C PHE A 10 3.94 -9.77 -1.64
N LYS A 11 4.55 -8.87 -0.84
CA LYS A 11 3.88 -7.69 -0.29
C LYS A 11 4.75 -6.43 -0.31
N GLY A 12 4.06 -5.30 -0.37
CA GLY A 12 4.61 -3.96 -0.20
C GLY A 12 3.77 -3.14 0.78
N ASP A 13 4.36 -2.07 1.31
CA ASP A 13 3.72 -1.13 2.25
C ASP A 13 4.23 0.26 1.91
N HIS A 14 3.35 1.26 1.85
CA HIS A 14 3.75 2.64 1.57
C HIS A 14 4.19 3.38 2.83
N GLU A 15 5.41 3.90 2.82
CA GLU A 15 5.96 4.64 3.96
C GLU A 15 5.19 5.94 4.19
N THR A 16 4.65 6.13 5.40
CA THR A 16 3.89 7.37 5.74
C THR A 16 2.80 7.70 4.70
N ALA A 17 2.16 6.67 4.13
CA ALA A 17 1.15 6.71 3.07
C ALA A 17 0.42 8.05 2.87
N TYR A 18 -0.35 8.50 3.88
CA TYR A 18 -1.14 9.73 3.79
C TYR A 18 -0.31 11.00 3.55
N ARG A 19 0.90 11.07 4.09
CA ARG A 19 1.79 12.23 3.94
C ARG A 19 2.39 12.36 2.54
N GLN A 20 2.28 11.31 1.72
CA GLN A 20 2.74 11.33 0.33
C GLN A 20 1.70 11.94 -0.62
N VAL A 21 0.44 12.13 -0.16
CA VAL A 21 -0.66 12.61 -1.00
C VAL A 21 -1.03 14.04 -0.62
N ALA A 22 -0.81 14.98 -1.54
CA ALA A 22 -1.12 16.38 -1.33
C ALA A 22 -2.63 16.63 -1.19
N THR A 23 -3.01 17.63 -0.38
CA THR A 23 -4.39 18.12 -0.30
C THR A 23 -4.62 19.26 -1.28
N HIS A 24 -5.83 19.34 -1.83
CA HIS A 24 -6.19 20.43 -2.74
C HIS A 24 -6.10 21.78 -2.02
N PRO A 25 -5.51 22.84 -2.63
CA PRO A 25 -5.37 24.15 -2.00
C PRO A 25 -6.68 24.74 -1.47
N ASP A 26 -7.80 24.55 -2.18
CA ASP A 26 -9.12 25.07 -1.78
C ASP A 26 -9.65 24.43 -0.48
N HIS A 27 -9.10 23.28 -0.09
CA HIS A 27 -9.44 22.59 1.15
C HIS A 27 -8.55 23.00 2.33
N ALA A 28 -7.63 23.95 2.14
CA ALA A 28 -6.67 24.38 3.17
C ALA A 28 -7.33 24.74 4.51
N ARG A 29 -8.50 25.39 4.47
CA ARG A 29 -9.28 25.76 5.66
C ARG A 29 -9.74 24.57 6.51
N PHE A 30 -9.84 23.38 5.93
CA PHE A 30 -10.24 22.14 6.60
C PHE A 30 -9.05 21.30 7.07
N GLN A 31 -7.83 21.80 6.90
CA GLN A 31 -6.58 21.09 7.22
C GLN A 31 -5.80 21.81 8.34
N LEU A 32 -6.50 22.60 9.16
CA LEU A 32 -5.90 23.36 10.26
C LEU A 32 -5.96 22.55 11.56
N ILE A 33 -4.84 22.52 12.28
CA ILE A 33 -4.74 22.01 13.64
C ILE A 33 -4.29 23.14 14.55
N CYS A 34 -4.97 23.28 15.69
CA CYS A 34 -4.61 24.25 16.72
C CYS A 34 -4.07 23.49 17.94
N ILE A 35 -2.87 23.85 18.38
CA ILE A 35 -2.26 23.31 19.60
C ILE A 35 -1.88 24.45 20.55
N ALA A 36 -1.73 24.15 21.83
CA ALA A 36 -1.18 25.12 22.78
C ALA A 36 0.30 25.35 22.47
N GLY A 37 0.68 26.62 22.31
CA GLY A 37 2.06 27.04 22.17
C GLY A 37 2.81 26.98 23.52
N PRO A 38 4.15 26.98 23.50
CA PRO A 38 4.96 26.96 24.73
C PRO A 38 4.71 28.14 25.67
N ASP A 39 4.20 29.25 25.13
CA ASP A 39 3.83 30.48 25.84
C ASP A 39 2.36 30.49 26.30
N GLY A 40 1.64 29.38 26.14
CA GLY A 40 0.21 29.27 26.44
C GLY A 40 -0.71 29.89 25.39
N ARG A 41 -0.18 30.45 24.29
CA ARG A 41 -0.99 31.01 23.20
C ARG A 41 -1.28 29.96 22.12
N PRO A 42 -2.42 30.02 21.42
CA PRO A 42 -2.71 29.11 20.33
C PRO A 42 -1.70 29.19 19.18
N ALA A 43 -1.18 28.04 18.75
CA ALA A 43 -0.37 27.89 17.55
C ALA A 43 -1.15 27.08 16.51
N ILE A 44 -1.34 27.66 15.33
CA ILE A 44 -2.12 27.05 14.24
C ILE A 44 -1.17 26.56 13.15
N PHE A 45 -1.32 25.29 12.78
CA PHE A 45 -0.56 24.64 11.71
C PHE A 45 -1.50 24.13 10.62
N ARG A 46 -1.01 24.05 9.40
CA ARG A 46 -1.75 23.51 8.25
C ARG A 46 -1.09 22.22 7.75
N HIS A 47 -1.89 21.17 7.59
CA HIS A 47 -1.49 20.00 6.83
C HIS A 47 -1.50 20.29 5.32
N ARG A 48 -0.38 19.96 4.64
CA ARG A 48 -0.23 20.06 3.17
C ARG A 48 -0.49 18.74 2.44
N ALA A 49 -0.57 17.66 3.19
CA ALA A 49 -0.87 16.32 2.72
C ALA A 49 -2.05 15.76 3.53
N LEU A 50 -2.55 14.57 3.16
CA LEU A 50 -3.64 13.93 3.89
C LEU A 50 -3.27 13.81 5.39
N SER A 51 -4.17 14.30 6.24
CA SER A 51 -3.94 14.39 7.68
C SER A 51 -4.06 13.02 8.34
N PHE A 52 -3.12 12.67 9.22
CA PHE A 52 -3.24 11.47 10.03
C PHE A 52 -4.37 11.62 11.06
N GLY A 53 -5.18 10.58 11.25
CA GLY A 53 -6.33 10.58 12.17
C GLY A 53 -7.63 11.13 11.58
N ALA A 54 -7.61 11.72 10.38
CA ALA A 54 -8.84 12.12 9.69
C ALA A 54 -9.44 10.93 8.93
N SER A 55 -10.71 10.61 9.19
CA SER A 55 -11.41 9.51 8.48
C SER A 55 -11.42 9.71 6.97
N SER A 56 -11.50 10.95 6.50
CA SER A 56 -11.45 11.29 5.06
C SER A 56 -10.11 10.96 4.41
N SER A 57 -9.01 10.95 5.17
CA SER A 57 -7.69 10.56 4.65
C SER A 57 -7.66 9.08 4.29
N VAL A 58 -8.28 8.21 5.10
CA VAL A 58 -8.38 6.77 4.83
C VAL A 58 -9.12 6.55 3.50
N THR A 59 -10.31 7.13 3.36
CA THR A 59 -11.12 7.00 2.13
C THR A 59 -10.41 7.60 0.92
N SER A 60 -9.77 8.76 1.08
CA SER A 60 -9.04 9.42 -0.02
C SER A 60 -7.85 8.57 -0.46
N TYR A 61 -7.15 7.94 0.47
CA TYR A 61 -6.02 7.07 0.18
C TYR A 61 -6.45 5.72 -0.42
N CYS A 62 -7.60 5.16 -0.02
CA CYS A 62 -8.14 3.97 -0.68
C CYS A 62 -8.35 4.16 -2.19
N ARG A 63 -8.66 5.38 -2.65
CA ARG A 63 -8.73 5.68 -4.09
C ARG A 63 -7.35 5.59 -4.76
N VAL A 64 -6.30 6.02 -4.06
CA VAL A 64 -4.92 5.93 -4.53
C VAL A 64 -4.48 4.48 -4.60
N SER A 65 -4.71 3.68 -3.55
CA SER A 65 -4.33 2.28 -3.55
C SER A 65 -5.06 1.45 -4.60
N GLN A 66 -6.36 1.70 -4.79
CA GLN A 66 -7.12 1.09 -5.89
C GLN A 66 -6.60 1.49 -7.27
N CYS A 67 -6.17 2.75 -7.45
CA CYS A 67 -5.56 3.20 -8.70
C CYS A 67 -4.25 2.46 -8.98
N ILE A 68 -3.37 2.33 -7.98
CA ILE A 68 -2.10 1.60 -8.10
C ILE A 68 -2.36 0.13 -8.42
N VAL A 69 -3.28 -0.53 -7.71
CA VAL A 69 -3.68 -1.91 -8.00
C VAL A 69 -4.25 -2.05 -9.40
N HIS A 70 -5.05 -1.09 -9.85
CA HIS A 70 -5.58 -1.07 -11.22
C HIS A 70 -4.43 -1.01 -12.23
N LEU A 71 -3.49 -0.07 -12.07
CA LEU A 71 -2.31 0.06 -12.94
C LEU A 71 -1.48 -1.22 -12.98
N LEU A 72 -1.24 -1.88 -11.84
CA LEU A 72 -0.53 -3.15 -11.78
C LEU A 72 -1.21 -4.25 -12.63
N ARG A 73 -2.53 -4.33 -12.52
CA ARG A 73 -3.33 -5.31 -13.25
C ARG A 73 -3.35 -5.02 -14.75
N ILE A 74 -3.56 -3.76 -15.16
CA ILE A 74 -3.75 -3.43 -16.58
C ILE A 74 -2.43 -3.26 -17.36
N LEU A 75 -1.36 -2.82 -16.71
CA LEU A 75 -0.07 -2.58 -17.38
C LEU A 75 0.85 -3.80 -17.32
N PHE A 76 0.80 -4.57 -16.23
CA PHE A 76 1.76 -5.65 -15.96
C PHE A 76 1.09 -7.02 -15.79
N GLY A 77 -0.24 -7.10 -15.81
CA GLY A 77 -0.97 -8.37 -15.63
C GLY A 77 -0.87 -8.96 -14.22
N VAL A 78 -0.42 -8.18 -13.23
CA VAL A 78 -0.17 -8.69 -11.87
C VAL A 78 -1.48 -8.82 -11.11
N ALA A 79 -1.71 -9.98 -10.47
CA ALA A 79 -2.88 -10.22 -9.61
C ALA A 79 -2.77 -9.53 -8.23
N ALA A 80 -2.59 -8.20 -8.25
CA ALA A 80 -2.37 -7.37 -7.09
C ALA A 80 -3.67 -7.07 -6.33
N MET A 81 -3.55 -6.82 -5.04
CA MET A 81 -4.60 -6.45 -4.09
C MET A 81 -4.04 -5.41 -3.10
N SER A 82 -4.94 -4.70 -2.40
CA SER A 82 -4.56 -3.71 -1.41
C SER A 82 -5.55 -3.65 -0.26
N PHE A 83 -5.07 -3.30 0.92
CA PHE A 83 -5.84 -2.88 2.07
C PHE A 83 -5.22 -1.60 2.62
N ILE A 84 -5.83 -0.46 2.32
CA ILE A 84 -5.29 0.87 2.62
C ILE A 84 -3.89 1.03 2.02
N ASP A 85 -2.84 0.97 2.82
CA ASP A 85 -1.42 1.13 2.46
C ASP A 85 -0.62 -0.16 2.42
N ASP A 86 -1.21 -1.29 2.80
CA ASP A 86 -0.68 -2.63 2.57
C ASP A 86 -1.08 -3.13 1.18
N TYR A 87 -0.12 -3.65 0.43
CA TYR A 87 -0.30 -4.21 -0.91
C TYR A 87 0.26 -5.62 -0.97
N TRP A 88 -0.35 -6.50 -1.77
CA TRP A 88 0.19 -7.82 -2.03
C TRP A 88 -0.25 -8.32 -3.40
N ALA A 89 0.46 -9.32 -3.92
CA ALA A 89 0.05 -10.03 -5.13
C ALA A 89 0.39 -11.51 -5.02
N ILE A 90 -0.37 -12.34 -5.73
CA ILE A 90 -0.15 -13.78 -5.81
C ILE A 90 0.14 -14.12 -7.27
N GLU A 91 1.24 -14.80 -7.52
CA GLU A 91 1.74 -15.10 -8.86
C GLU A 91 2.31 -16.51 -8.93
N ARG A 92 2.49 -17.04 -10.14
CA ARG A 92 3.23 -18.29 -10.32
C ARG A 92 4.71 -18.05 -10.06
N GLY A 93 5.44 -19.05 -9.60
CA GLY A 93 6.86 -18.95 -9.25
C GLY A 93 7.71 -18.46 -10.43
N ALA A 94 7.32 -18.81 -11.65
CA ALA A 94 7.95 -18.35 -12.88
C ALA A 94 7.76 -16.84 -13.16
N SER A 95 6.66 -16.21 -12.72
CA SER A 95 6.34 -14.79 -12.94
C SER A 95 6.47 -13.92 -11.69
N ALA A 96 6.57 -14.51 -10.49
CA ALA A 96 6.49 -13.76 -9.25
C ALA A 96 7.65 -12.77 -9.06
N GLY A 97 8.85 -13.13 -9.51
CA GLY A 97 10.01 -12.23 -9.49
C GLY A 97 9.80 -10.98 -10.34
N SER A 98 9.42 -11.15 -11.61
CA SER A 98 9.16 -10.01 -12.51
C SER A 98 7.96 -9.18 -12.08
N ALA A 99 6.90 -9.81 -11.57
CA ALA A 99 5.74 -9.10 -11.01
C ALA A 99 6.12 -8.23 -9.81
N PHE A 100 7.02 -8.70 -8.95
CA PHE A 100 7.57 -7.94 -7.84
C PHE A 100 8.44 -6.77 -8.31
N ASP A 101 9.25 -6.97 -9.34
CA ASP A 101 10.01 -5.89 -9.96
C ASP A 101 9.08 -4.83 -10.57
N CYS A 102 7.98 -5.24 -11.21
CA CYS A 102 6.96 -4.31 -11.71
C CYS A 102 6.30 -3.50 -10.59
N TRP A 103 6.07 -4.09 -9.42
CA TRP A 103 5.60 -3.38 -8.23
C TRP A 103 6.57 -2.28 -7.79
N ILE A 104 7.86 -2.61 -7.68
CA ILE A 104 8.91 -1.66 -7.29
C ILE A 104 9.01 -0.54 -8.33
N PHE A 105 9.12 -0.91 -9.59
CA PHE A 105 9.25 0.01 -10.72
C PHE A 105 8.07 0.99 -10.82
N LEU A 106 6.84 0.49 -10.66
CA LEU A 106 5.65 1.35 -10.70
C LEU A 106 5.75 2.43 -9.61
N ASN A 107 6.02 2.03 -8.37
CA ASN A 107 6.13 2.94 -7.23
C ASN A 107 7.21 4.00 -7.40
N GLU A 108 8.37 3.60 -7.93
CA GLU A 108 9.47 4.52 -8.26
C GLU A 108 9.03 5.57 -9.28
N ILE A 109 8.33 5.17 -10.34
CA ILE A 109 7.87 6.10 -11.40
C ILE A 109 6.80 7.05 -10.90
N ILE A 110 5.83 6.57 -10.12
CA ILE A 110 4.76 7.42 -9.57
C ILE A 110 5.22 8.26 -8.38
N GLY A 111 6.44 8.05 -7.90
CA GLY A 111 7.06 8.80 -6.80
C GLY A 111 6.59 8.40 -5.40
N PHE A 112 5.99 7.22 -5.25
CA PHE A 112 5.61 6.69 -3.94
C PHE A 112 6.77 5.94 -3.29
N ARG A 113 7.05 6.27 -2.03
CA ARG A 113 8.04 5.57 -1.20
C ARG A 113 7.42 4.37 -0.53
N GLU A 114 8.13 3.24 -0.63
CA GLU A 114 7.83 2.03 0.10
C GLU A 114 8.57 1.97 1.43
N LYS A 115 7.97 1.29 2.41
CA LYS A 115 8.62 0.90 3.65
C LYS A 115 9.45 -0.37 3.42
N ILE A 116 10.68 -0.19 2.92
CA ILE A 116 11.59 -1.29 2.53
C ILE A 116 11.73 -2.36 3.62
N ALA A 117 11.80 -1.96 4.89
CA ALA A 117 11.92 -2.90 6.01
C ALA A 117 10.72 -3.85 6.20
N LYS A 118 9.55 -3.51 5.64
CA LYS A 118 8.33 -4.35 5.65
C LYS A 118 8.12 -5.10 4.34
N ARG A 119 8.97 -4.88 3.33
CA ARG A 119 8.84 -5.52 2.02
C ARG A 119 8.98 -7.03 2.18
N GLY A 120 8.06 -7.78 1.58
CA GLY A 120 8.12 -9.23 1.54
C GLY A 120 8.32 -9.68 0.10
N PRO A 121 9.54 -10.12 -0.29
CA PRO A 121 9.77 -10.63 -1.64
C PRO A 121 8.95 -11.91 -1.88
N PRO A 122 8.81 -12.34 -3.15
CA PRO A 122 8.08 -13.55 -3.51
C PRO A 122 8.50 -14.77 -2.68
N GLY A 123 7.52 -15.39 -2.03
CA GLY A 123 7.71 -16.58 -1.22
C GLY A 123 6.40 -17.33 -1.00
N ARG A 124 6.44 -18.40 -0.22
CA ARG A 124 5.23 -19.21 0.09
C ARG A 124 4.59 -18.87 1.42
N ASP A 125 5.32 -18.15 2.26
CA ASP A 125 4.91 -17.78 3.61
C ASP A 125 5.11 -16.27 3.77
N ILE A 126 4.09 -15.58 4.25
CA ILE A 126 4.16 -14.14 4.46
C ILE A 126 3.27 -13.70 5.62
N ALA A 127 3.74 -12.75 6.41
CA ALA A 127 2.89 -12.06 7.39
C ALA A 127 2.11 -10.95 6.66
N LEU A 128 0.79 -11.06 6.58
CA LEU A 128 -0.07 -10.11 5.86
C LEU A 128 -1.25 -9.71 6.76
N LEU A 129 -1.46 -8.41 6.96
CA LEU A 129 -2.56 -7.87 7.77
C LEU A 129 -2.68 -8.48 9.19
N GLY A 130 -1.55 -8.81 9.80
CA GLY A 130 -1.49 -9.43 11.13
C GLY A 130 -1.72 -10.95 11.15
N LEU A 131 -1.80 -11.59 9.98
CA LEU A 131 -1.96 -13.04 9.85
C LEU A 131 -0.73 -13.68 9.19
N GLU A 132 -0.38 -14.89 9.61
CA GLU A 132 0.54 -15.74 8.85
C GLU A 132 -0.20 -16.42 7.71
N VAL A 133 0.14 -16.06 6.47
CA VAL A 133 -0.44 -16.62 5.25
C VAL A 133 0.55 -17.61 4.65
N LYS A 134 0.11 -18.85 4.45
CA LYS A 134 0.89 -19.93 3.84
C LYS A 134 0.16 -20.46 2.62
N LEU A 135 0.81 -20.45 1.46
CA LEU A 135 0.24 -20.99 0.22
C LEU A 135 0.43 -22.51 0.18
N ARG A 136 -0.68 -23.26 0.03
CA ARG A 136 -0.74 -24.73 -0.10
C ARG A 136 -1.68 -25.11 -1.26
N GLN A 137 -1.52 -26.29 -1.85
CA GLN A 137 -2.25 -26.71 -3.05
C GLN A 137 -3.80 -26.66 -2.98
N ASP A 138 -4.37 -26.00 -3.99
CA ASP A 138 -5.28 -26.46 -5.07
C ASP A 138 -6.65 -27.08 -4.77
N VAL A 139 -7.50 -26.43 -3.96
CA VAL A 139 -8.95 -26.48 -4.23
C VAL A 139 -9.59 -25.12 -3.92
N LEU A 140 -10.16 -24.47 -4.95
CA LEU A 140 -11.18 -23.44 -4.77
C LEU A 140 -12.54 -24.15 -4.82
N THR A 141 -13.06 -24.56 -3.67
CA THR A 141 -14.44 -25.07 -3.57
C THR A 141 -15.36 -23.92 -3.20
N LEU A 142 -16.36 -23.65 -4.05
CA LEU A 142 -17.47 -22.73 -3.77
C LEU A 142 -18.51 -23.42 -2.87
#